data_AF-A0A933Y3R2-F1
#
_entry.id   AF-A0A933Y3R2-F1
#
_cell.length_a   1.000
_cell.length_b   1.000
_cell.length_c   1.000
_cell.angle_alpha   90.00
_cell.angle_beta   90.00
_cell.angle_gamma   90.00
#
_symmetry.space_group_name_H-M   'P 1'
#
loop_
_entity.id
_entity.type
_entity.pdbx_description
1 polymer ?
#
loop_
_entity_poly.entity_id
_entity_poly.type
_entity_poly.pdbx_seq_one_letter_code
_entity_poly.pdbx_strand_id
1 'polypeptide(L)' 'MMLAVASMDLPDALQALEARWAGELSPEAYEASQRTIDLDAESTVCPACSTPFKPGRARCPGCGLRVG' A
#
# COMPACT_ATOMS: atom_id res chain seq x y z
N MET A 1 -13.69 -7.15 -8.03
CA MET A 1 -13.69 -7.12 -9.51
C MET A 1 -12.29 -7.52 -9.96
N MET A 2 -12.16 -8.58 -10.75
CA MET A 2 -10.86 -9.03 -11.29
C MET A 2 -10.76 -8.58 -12.75
N LEU A 3 -9.63 -7.99 -13.13
CA LEU A 3 -9.34 -7.63 -14.53
C LEU A 3 -8.55 -8.79 -15.17
N ALA A 4 -9.04 -9.33 -16.28
CA ALA A 4 -8.29 -10.29 -17.09
C ALA A 4 -7.67 -9.55 -18.28
N VAL A 5 -6.37 -9.75 -18.50
CA VAL A 5 -5.59 -9.11 -19.57
C VAL A 5 -4.74 -10.18 -20.25
N ALA A 6 -4.63 -10.13 -21.58
CA ALA A 6 -3.75 -11.04 -22.29
C ALA A 6 -2.29 -10.75 -21.92
N SER A 7 -1.45 -11.80 -21.82
CA SER A 7 -0.07 -11.65 -21.33
C SER A 7 0.77 -10.65 -22.14
N MET A 8 0.48 -10.50 -23.44
CA MET A 8 1.19 -9.55 -24.32
C MET A 8 0.84 -8.09 -24.02
N ASP A 9 -0.36 -7.82 -23.50
CA ASP A 9 -0.85 -6.47 -23.23
C ASP A 9 -0.59 -6.05 -21.77
N LEU A 10 0.02 -6.91 -20.96
CA LEU A 10 0.27 -6.65 -19.54
C LEU A 10 1.03 -5.34 -19.29
N PRO A 11 2.13 -5.01 -20.02
CA PRO A 11 2.87 -3.77 -19.78
C PRO A 11 1.99 -2.53 -20.01
N ASP A 12 1.25 -2.50 -21.11
CA ASP A 12 0.39 -1.36 -21.48
C ASP A 12 -0.80 -1.22 -20.51
N ALA A 13 -1.36 -2.35 -20.07
CA ALA A 13 -2.43 -2.35 -19.08
C ALA A 13 -1.97 -1.84 -17.72
N LEU A 14 -0.77 -2.22 -17.25
CA LEU A 14 -0.19 -1.68 -16.02
C LEU A 14 0.06 -0.19 -16.14
N GLN A 15 0.64 0.26 -17.25
CA GLN A 15 0.89 1.68 -17.50
C GLN A 15 -0.41 2.50 -17.51
N ALA A 16 -1.49 1.98 -18.10
CA ALA A 16 -2.80 2.66 -18.10
C ALA A 16 -3.40 2.77 -16.68
N LEU A 17 -3.22 1.75 -15.83
CA LEU A 17 -3.67 1.79 -14.44
C LEU A 17 -2.88 2.80 -13.61
N GLU A 18 -1.56 2.82 -13.76
CA GLU A 18 -0.68 3.77 -13.09
C GLU A 18 -0.99 5.22 -13.50
N ALA A 19 -1.17 5.48 -14.80
CA ALA A 19 -1.53 6.80 -15.31
C ALA A 19 -2.88 7.28 -14.75
N ARG A 20 -3.85 6.37 -14.61
CA ARG A 20 -5.14 6.70 -13.99
C ARG A 20 -4.99 7.06 -12.51
N TRP A 21 -4.27 6.24 -11.74
CA TRP A 21 -4.06 6.50 -10.33
C TRP A 21 -3.27 7.78 -10.07
N ALA A 22 -2.27 8.09 -10.89
CA ALA A 22 -1.52 9.33 -10.81
C ALA A 22 -2.39 10.58 -11.05
N GLY A 23 -3.47 10.45 -11.82
CA GLY A 23 -4.43 11.54 -12.04
C GLY A 23 -5.51 11.66 -10.96
N GLU A 24 -5.77 10.60 -10.20
CA GLU A 24 -6.83 10.54 -9.17
C GLU A 24 -6.30 10.78 -7.75
N LEU A 25 -5.04 10.47 -7.48
CA LEU A 25 -4.41 10.60 -6.17
C LEU A 25 -3.61 11.90 -6.08
N SER A 26 -3.66 12.57 -4.92
CA SER A 26 -2.66 13.60 -4.61
C SER A 26 -1.28 12.94 -4.46
N PRO A 27 -0.18 13.70 -4.63
CA PRO A 27 1.18 13.18 -4.41
C PRO A 27 1.34 12.51 -3.04
N GLU A 28 0.77 13.10 -1.99
CA GLU A 28 0.83 12.57 -0.62
C GLU A 28 0.05 11.26 -0.48
N ALA A 29 -1.10 11.15 -1.14
CA ALA A 29 -1.90 9.92 -1.13
C ALA A 29 -1.19 8.79 -1.90
N TYR A 30 -0.52 9.13 -3.01
CA TYR A 30 0.29 8.18 -3.76
C TYR A 30 1.46 7.65 -2.91
N GLU A 31 2.22 8.53 -2.25
CA GLU A 31 3.31 8.12 -1.35
C GLU A 31 2.80 7.26 -0.17
N ALA A 32 1.67 7.62 0.43
CA ALA A 32 1.07 6.85 1.51
C ALA A 32 0.69 5.43 1.07
N SER A 33 0.22 5.25 -0.16
CA SER A 33 -0.15 3.95 -0.72
C SER A 33 1.06 3.00 -0.89
N GLN A 34 2.25 3.56 -1.05
CA GLN A 34 3.50 2.80 -1.20
C GLN A 34 4.13 2.42 0.14
N ARG A 35 3.55 2.83 1.29
CA ARG A 35 4.10 2.51 2.61
C ARG A 35 3.90 1.04 2.94
N THR A 36 5.01 0.32 3.03
CA THR A 36 5.06 -1.06 3.52
C THR A 36 5.51 -1.10 4.98
N ILE A 37 5.05 -2.12 5.71
CA ILE A 37 5.50 -2.37 7.08
C ILE A 37 6.73 -3.26 7.02
N ASP A 38 7.88 -2.73 7.41
CA ASP A 38 9.04 -3.54 7.75
C ASP A 38 8.77 -4.27 9.07
N LEU A 39 8.71 -5.61 9.01
CA LEU A 39 8.41 -6.46 10.16
C LEU A 39 9.64 -6.72 11.05
N ASP A 40 10.84 -6.41 10.57
CA ASP A 40 12.11 -6.66 11.27
C ASP A 40 12.69 -5.37 11.89
N ALA A 41 12.13 -4.21 11.55
CA ALA A 41 12.53 -2.93 12.12
C ALA A 41 12.25 -2.83 13.64
N GLU A 42 13.00 -1.98 14.35
CA GLU A 42 12.77 -1.72 15.78
C GLU A 42 11.43 -0.98 16.03
N SER A 43 11.01 -0.17 15.05
CA SER A 43 9.75 0.59 15.06
C SER A 43 9.27 0.78 13.62
N THR A 44 7.95 0.78 13.43
CA THR A 44 7.29 0.99 12.13
C THR A 44 6.07 1.88 12.29
N VAL A 45 5.48 2.32 11.18
CA VAL A 45 4.30 3.20 11.14
C VAL A 45 3.16 2.49 10.46
N CYS A 46 1.97 2.53 11.06
CA CYS A 46 0.78 1.92 10.46
C CYS A 46 0.41 2.64 9.15
N PRO A 47 0.28 1.93 8.02
CA PRO A 47 -0.05 2.55 6.73
C PRO A 47 -1.48 3.11 6.70
N ALA A 48 -2.38 2.62 7.56
CA ALA A 48 -3.77 3.11 7.61
C ALA A 48 -3.96 4.32 8.51
N CYS A 49 -3.41 4.30 9.73
CA CYS A 49 -3.68 5.34 10.74
C CYS A 49 -2.44 6.12 11.20
N SER A 50 -1.28 5.86 10.59
CA SER A 50 0.00 6.51 10.91
C SER A 50 0.48 6.37 12.37
N THR A 51 -0.13 5.49 13.17
CA THR A 51 0.32 5.22 14.54
C THR A 51 1.67 4.48 14.49
N PRO A 52 2.72 4.97 15.16
CA PRO A 52 3.98 4.25 15.31
C PRO A 52 3.83 3.09 16.28
N PHE A 53 4.43 1.94 15.99
CA PHE A 53 4.40 0.77 16.85
C PHE A 53 5.61 -0.15 16.61
N LYS A 54 5.91 -1.01 17.59
CA LYS A 54 6.92 -2.05 17.44
C LYS A 54 6.36 -3.20 16.57
N PRO A 55 7.06 -3.60 15.48
CA PRO A 55 6.70 -4.76 14.68
C PRO A 55 6.58 -6.07 15.47
N GLY A 56 5.93 -7.08 14.87
CA GLY A 56 5.68 -8.38 15.51
C GLY A 56 4.32 -8.52 16.20
N ARG A 57 3.47 -7.49 16.16
CA ARG A 57 2.05 -7.59 16.57
C ARG A 57 1.20 -7.96 15.36
N ALA A 58 0.23 -8.86 15.53
CA ALA A 58 -0.72 -9.20 14.46
C ALA A 58 -1.65 -8.02 14.09
N ARG A 59 -1.83 -7.04 14.99
CA ARG A 59 -2.71 -5.87 14.79
C ARG A 59 -2.06 -4.57 15.24
N CYS A 60 -2.31 -3.50 14.49
CA CYS A 60 -1.97 -2.14 14.88
C CYS A 60 -2.73 -1.74 16.16
N PRO A 61 -2.05 -1.14 17.17
CA PRO A 61 -2.69 -0.72 18.41
C PRO A 61 -3.60 0.51 18.26
N GLY A 62 -3.43 1.30 17.20
CA GLY A 62 -4.23 2.51 16.94
C GLY A 62 -5.58 2.21 16.27
N CYS A 63 -5.55 1.53 15.12
CA CYS A 63 -6.75 1.29 14.31
C CYS A 63 -7.19 -0.19 14.22
N GLY A 64 -6.42 -1.13 14.78
CA GLY A 64 -6.77 -2.55 14.75
C GLY A 64 -6.54 -3.25 13.40
N LEU A 65 -5.96 -2.56 12.41
CA LEU A 65 -5.55 -3.13 11.12
C LEU A 65 -4.67 -4.37 11.35
N ARG A 66 -4.94 -5.45 10.63
CA ARG A 66 -4.12 -6.65 10.67
C ARG A 66 -2.86 -6.45 9.81
N VAL A 67 -1.70 -6.63 10.41
CA VAL A 67 -0.38 -6.31 9.81
C VAL A 67 0.58 -7.51 9.82
N GLY A 68 0.07 -8.69 10.19
CA GLY A 68 0.76 -9.98 10.21
C GLY A 68 -0.22 -11.15 10.13
#